data_AF-A0A2A4I8Z0-F1
#
_entry.id   AF-A0A2A4I8Z0-F1
#
_cell.length_a   1.000
_cell.length_b   1.000
_cell.length_c   1.000
_cell.angle_alpha   90.00
_cell.angle_beta   90.00
_cell.angle_gamma   90.00
#
_symmetry.space_group_name_H-M   'P 1'
#
loop_
_entity.id
_entity.type
_entity.pdbx_description
1 polymer ?
#
loop_
_entity_poly.entity_id
_entity_poly.type
_entity_poly.pdbx_seq_one_letter_code
_entity_poly.pdbx_strand_id
1 'polypeptide(L)'
;MLVTALIDARRSIGMSQSALAARIGMAPLRIKRLERGIGSVATLTAAMAALDFRLTGIAPGKDLAAQLRASRLRRGLTVVDVAARAKLSRTTVVSLERGGGSVASLRRLMAVVAPKARRRAQERAYWGEGDKTDRDVRFTPPDFLAKVEDAFGPIDLDPCGHRLSPVTAKRRILLEEGGDGFVDDWSGRLAFVNPPFSEMLRWLKRAHEQWSCGNVGSVVCLVPARTDARWFHEVLSVDADIFFLQGRVRFADIRGKSQHTPFALMLVALGTSPGQRARWSAVAEGFWLNPSREKASLPDRPVVDGDAIARIDAALD
;
A
#
# COMPACT_ATOMS: atom_id res chain seq x y z
N MET A 1 2.02 19.59 -11.26
CA MET A 1 2.81 18.40 -10.88
C MET A 1 2.46 17.92 -9.48
N LEU A 2 2.79 18.64 -8.39
CA LEU A 2 2.54 18.14 -7.02
C LEU A 2 1.05 17.86 -6.71
N VAL A 3 0.18 18.85 -6.92
CA VAL A 3 -1.26 18.72 -6.64
C VAL A 3 -1.91 17.66 -7.51
N THR A 4 -1.57 17.62 -8.81
CA THR A 4 -2.03 16.60 -9.75
C THR A 4 -1.63 15.20 -9.28
N ALA A 5 -0.37 14.99 -8.92
CA ALA A 5 0.11 13.70 -8.44
C ALA A 5 -0.57 13.27 -7.13
N LEU A 6 -0.93 14.22 -6.27
CA LEU A 6 -1.71 13.97 -5.05
C LEU A 6 -3.14 13.52 -5.37
N ILE A 7 -3.79 14.16 -6.35
CA ILE A 7 -5.11 13.73 -6.86
C ILE A 7 -5.02 12.30 -7.40
N ASP A 8 -4.00 12.00 -8.22
CA ASP A 8 -3.80 10.66 -8.77
C ASP A 8 -3.54 9.64 -7.67
N ALA A 9 -2.79 9.99 -6.63
CA ALA A 9 -2.57 9.14 -5.46
C ALA A 9 -3.89 8.81 -4.75
N ARG A 10 -4.72 9.82 -4.49
CA ARG A 10 -6.03 9.63 -3.87
C ARG A 10 -6.96 8.76 -4.74
N ARG A 11 -7.00 9.03 -6.05
CA ARG A 11 -7.84 8.27 -7.00
C ARG A 11 -7.37 6.82 -7.15
N SER A 12 -6.05 6.57 -7.14
CA SER A 12 -5.49 5.22 -7.28
C SER A 12 -5.89 4.27 -6.14
N ILE A 13 -6.27 4.80 -4.99
CA ILE A 13 -6.75 4.02 -3.84
C ILE A 13 -8.28 4.08 -3.67
N GLY A 14 -9.01 4.62 -4.67
CA GLY A 14 -10.48 4.74 -4.64
C GLY A 14 -11.04 5.72 -3.61
N MET A 15 -10.20 6.57 -3.01
CA MET A 15 -10.63 7.46 -1.92
C MET A 15 -11.34 8.70 -2.46
N SER A 16 -12.53 9.03 -1.94
CA SER A 16 -13.24 10.27 -2.31
C SER A 16 -12.61 11.50 -1.63
N GLN A 17 -12.92 12.71 -2.12
CA GLN A 17 -12.47 13.95 -1.48
C GLN A 17 -13.03 14.07 -0.05
N SER A 18 -14.29 13.70 0.15
CA SER A 18 -14.95 13.70 1.46
C SER A 18 -14.33 12.67 2.42
N ALA A 19 -13.98 11.48 1.93
CA ALA A 19 -13.30 10.47 2.73
C ALA A 19 -11.90 10.93 3.17
N LEU A 20 -11.14 11.57 2.27
CA LEU A 20 -9.85 12.17 2.63
C LEU A 20 -10.02 13.28 3.68
N ALA A 21 -11.03 14.14 3.49
CA ALA A 21 -11.31 15.25 4.39
C ALA A 21 -11.66 14.75 5.81
N ALA A 22 -12.54 13.74 5.90
CA ALA A 22 -12.88 13.08 7.16
C ALA A 22 -11.64 12.45 7.82
N ARG A 23 -10.78 11.79 7.03
CA ARG A 23 -9.56 11.13 7.54
C ARG A 23 -8.57 12.12 8.17
N ILE A 24 -8.51 13.36 7.68
CA ILE A 24 -7.61 14.40 8.22
C ILE A 24 -8.33 15.39 9.16
N GLY A 25 -9.60 15.14 9.51
CA GLY A 25 -10.38 16.03 10.39
C GLY A 25 -10.64 17.41 9.80
N MET A 26 -10.87 17.52 8.49
CA MET A 26 -11.11 18.79 7.81
C MET A 26 -12.41 18.80 6.99
N ALA A 27 -12.93 20.00 6.71
CA ALA A 27 -14.07 20.17 5.84
C ALA A 27 -13.76 19.73 4.39
N PRO A 28 -14.68 19.02 3.68
CA PRO A 28 -14.48 18.58 2.29
C PRO A 28 -14.12 19.71 1.32
N LEU A 29 -14.62 20.92 1.57
CA LEU A 29 -14.29 22.10 0.78
C LEU A 29 -12.79 22.43 0.79
N ARG A 30 -12.07 22.14 1.89
CA ARG A 30 -10.61 22.35 1.97
C ARG A 30 -9.86 21.42 1.02
N ILE A 31 -10.26 20.16 0.92
CA ILE A 31 -9.69 19.21 -0.06
C ILE A 31 -10.02 19.63 -1.49
N LYS A 32 -11.27 20.02 -1.75
CA LYS A 32 -11.69 20.51 -3.08
C LYS A 32 -10.89 21.73 -3.53
N ARG A 33 -10.61 22.68 -2.62
CA ARG A 33 -9.74 23.85 -2.90
C ARG A 33 -8.28 23.43 -3.09
N LEU A 34 -7.77 22.54 -2.23
CA LEU A 34 -6.40 22.04 -2.32
C LEU A 34 -6.12 21.41 -3.69
N GLU A 35 -7.05 20.60 -4.19
CA GLU A 35 -6.95 19.94 -5.50
C GLU A 35 -7.02 20.92 -6.69
N ARG A 36 -7.59 22.11 -6.49
CA ARG A 36 -7.50 23.24 -7.43
C ARG A 36 -6.20 24.04 -7.28
N GLY A 37 -5.30 23.62 -6.40
CA GLY A 37 -4.04 24.31 -6.09
C GLY A 37 -4.16 25.46 -5.11
N ILE A 38 -5.31 25.60 -4.44
CA ILE A 38 -5.61 26.68 -3.50
C ILE A 38 -5.66 26.12 -2.09
N GLY A 39 -4.78 26.58 -1.20
CA GLY A 39 -4.77 26.15 0.20
C GLY A 39 -3.45 26.41 0.89
N SER A 40 -3.35 25.97 2.14
CA SER A 40 -2.12 26.06 2.93
C SER A 40 -1.24 24.83 2.72
N VAL A 41 0.06 25.00 2.97
CA VAL A 41 1.02 23.88 3.02
C VAL A 41 0.65 22.90 4.14
N ALA A 42 0.08 23.37 5.25
CA ALA A 42 -0.40 22.50 6.33
C ALA A 42 -1.46 21.49 5.84
N THR A 43 -2.49 21.96 5.11
CA THR A 43 -3.52 21.07 4.53
C THR A 43 -2.92 20.09 3.52
N LEU A 44 -1.97 20.56 2.71
CA LEU A 44 -1.27 19.71 1.75
C LEU A 44 -0.48 18.61 2.45
N THR A 45 0.31 18.94 3.47
CA THR A 45 1.13 17.97 4.22
C THR A 45 0.26 16.96 4.96
N ALA A 46 -0.87 17.39 5.53
CA ALA A 46 -1.84 16.49 6.14
C ALA A 46 -2.43 15.50 5.11
N ALA A 47 -2.81 15.99 3.93
CA ALA A 47 -3.27 15.15 2.83
C ALA A 47 -2.16 14.20 2.32
N MET A 48 -0.92 14.66 2.24
CA MET A 48 0.22 13.81 1.87
C MET A 48 0.41 12.67 2.87
N ALA A 49 0.35 12.97 4.17
CA ALA A 49 0.47 11.96 5.22
C ALA A 49 -0.66 10.92 5.16
N ALA A 50 -1.91 11.36 4.99
CA ALA A 50 -3.06 10.46 4.91
C ALA A 50 -3.05 9.53 3.67
N LEU A 51 -2.33 9.92 2.62
CA LEU A 51 -2.21 9.17 1.36
C LEU A 51 -0.88 8.40 1.23
N ASP A 52 -0.03 8.40 2.27
CA ASP A 52 1.39 7.96 2.21
C ASP A 52 2.12 8.51 0.97
N PHE A 53 1.83 9.76 0.63
CA PHE A 53 2.40 10.43 -0.52
C PHE A 53 3.81 10.93 -0.19
N ARG A 54 4.81 10.25 -0.75
CA ARG A 54 6.23 10.61 -0.60
C ARG A 54 6.79 11.24 -1.87
N LEU A 55 7.80 12.09 -1.71
CA LEU A 55 8.53 12.70 -2.81
C LEU A 55 9.90 12.04 -3.01
N THR A 56 10.34 11.98 -4.27
CA THR A 56 11.72 11.66 -4.67
C THR A 56 12.25 12.76 -5.58
N GLY A 57 13.57 12.87 -5.72
CA GLY A 57 14.21 14.00 -6.41
C GLY A 57 14.21 15.29 -5.59
N ILE A 58 14.02 15.17 -4.28
CA ILE A 58 14.16 16.20 -3.25
C ILE A 58 15.16 15.71 -2.19
N ALA A 59 15.86 16.60 -1.51
CA ALA A 59 16.78 16.21 -0.42
C ALA A 59 16.02 15.54 0.75
N PRO A 60 16.69 14.66 1.51
CA PRO A 60 16.07 14.00 2.67
C PRO A 60 15.72 15.00 3.77
N GLY A 61 14.70 14.67 4.55
CA GLY A 61 14.21 15.48 5.66
C GLY A 61 12.99 14.82 6.31
N LYS A 62 12.77 15.11 7.59
CA LYS A 62 11.68 14.54 8.42
C LYS A 62 10.29 14.90 7.91
N ASP A 63 10.16 16.05 7.27
CA ASP A 63 8.93 16.60 6.71
C ASP A 63 9.25 17.39 5.43
N LEU A 64 8.21 17.83 4.72
CA LEU A 64 8.35 18.58 3.47
C LEU A 64 9.17 19.88 3.67
N ALA A 65 9.02 20.56 4.81
CA ALA A 65 9.70 21.81 5.08
C ALA A 65 11.22 21.61 5.23
N ALA A 66 11.63 20.59 5.99
CA ALA A 66 13.01 20.17 6.14
C ALA A 66 13.61 19.71 4.80
N GLN A 67 12.85 18.97 3.98
CA GLN A 67 13.28 18.55 2.64
C GLN A 67 13.54 19.74 1.71
N LEU A 68 12.69 20.78 1.73
CA LEU A 68 12.88 22.00 0.94
C LEU A 68 14.15 22.76 1.38
N ARG A 69 14.32 22.95 2.70
CA ARG A 69 15.51 23.60 3.27
C ARG A 69 16.78 22.85 2.92
N ALA A 70 16.79 21.53 3.10
CA ALA A 70 17.94 20.69 2.75
C ALA A 70 18.24 20.75 1.24
N SER A 71 17.20 20.80 0.39
CA SER A 71 17.36 20.89 -1.06
C SER A 71 17.97 22.22 -1.48
N ARG A 72 17.55 23.32 -0.83
CA ARG A 72 18.15 24.64 -1.04
C ARG A 72 19.63 24.64 -0.65
N LEU A 73 19.95 24.16 0.55
CA LEU A 73 21.32 24.11 1.07
C LEU A 73 22.24 23.25 0.20
N ARG A 74 21.77 22.08 -0.25
CA ARG A 74 22.52 21.19 -1.14
C ARG A 74 22.87 21.83 -2.50
N ARG A 75 22.07 22.80 -2.94
CA ARG A 75 22.31 23.55 -4.18
C ARG A 75 23.14 24.83 -3.95
N GLY A 76 23.62 25.07 -2.72
CA GLY A 76 24.41 26.25 -2.36
C GLY A 76 23.63 27.56 -2.46
N LEU A 77 22.29 27.53 -2.41
CA LEU A 77 21.47 28.73 -2.62
C LEU A 77 21.12 29.39 -1.28
N THR A 78 21.29 30.71 -1.20
CA THR A 78 20.80 31.47 -0.05
C THR A 78 19.28 31.65 -0.13
N VAL A 79 18.66 32.04 0.99
CA VAL A 79 17.22 32.39 1.00
C VAL A 79 16.93 33.55 0.05
N VAL A 80 17.88 34.49 -0.09
CA VAL A 80 17.76 35.66 -0.99
C VAL A 80 17.77 35.20 -2.45
N ASP A 81 18.70 34.32 -2.83
CA ASP A 81 18.78 33.81 -4.20
C ASP A 81 17.51 33.09 -4.62
N VAL A 82 16.99 32.24 -3.72
CA VAL A 82 15.77 31.48 -3.98
C VAL A 82 14.55 32.39 -4.02
N ALA A 83 14.46 33.38 -3.14
CA ALA A 83 13.39 34.37 -3.15
C ALA A 83 13.34 35.11 -4.49
N ALA A 84 14.48 35.61 -4.98
CA ALA A 84 14.57 36.27 -6.28
C ALA A 84 14.16 35.32 -7.44
N ARG A 85 14.74 34.12 -7.50
CA ARG A 85 14.47 33.14 -8.57
C ARG A 85 13.02 32.63 -8.57
N ALA A 86 12.41 32.43 -7.41
CA ALA A 86 11.02 32.00 -7.27
C ALA A 86 10.03 33.18 -7.39
N LYS A 87 10.53 34.42 -7.47
CA LYS A 87 9.77 35.67 -7.41
C LYS A 87 8.92 35.76 -6.12
N LEU A 88 9.45 35.29 -5.00
CA LEU A 88 8.82 35.26 -3.67
C LEU A 88 9.52 36.25 -2.73
N SER A 89 8.86 36.68 -1.65
CA SER A 89 9.56 37.40 -0.59
C SER A 89 10.47 36.48 0.21
N ARG A 90 11.52 37.05 0.81
CA ARG A 90 12.43 36.32 1.72
C ARG A 90 11.67 35.69 2.89
N THR A 91 10.69 36.41 3.44
CA THR A 91 9.79 35.92 4.50
C THR A 91 8.92 34.75 4.06
N THR A 92 8.45 34.74 2.81
CA THR A 92 7.67 33.62 2.25
C THR A 92 8.53 32.36 2.14
N VAL A 93 9.78 32.48 1.68
CA VAL A 93 10.71 31.34 1.61
C VAL A 93 10.97 30.77 3.01
N VAL A 94 11.23 31.62 4.00
CA VAL A 94 11.43 31.18 5.40
C VAL A 94 10.16 30.52 5.96
N SER A 95 8.98 31.07 5.69
CA SER A 95 7.71 30.48 6.12
C SER A 95 7.50 29.07 5.53
N LEU A 96 7.79 28.89 4.24
CA LEU A 96 7.71 27.59 3.57
C LEU A 96 8.70 26.57 4.15
N GLU A 97 9.93 26.98 4.48
CA GLU A 97 10.94 26.13 5.14
C GLU A 97 10.62 25.81 6.61
N ARG A 98 9.55 26.41 7.16
CA ARG A 98 8.97 26.09 8.47
C ARG A 98 7.61 25.39 8.38
N GLY A 99 7.18 25.01 7.17
CA GLY A 99 5.90 24.31 6.94
C GLY A 99 4.67 25.22 6.79
N GLY A 100 4.86 26.54 6.81
CA GLY A 100 3.82 27.53 6.58
C GLY A 100 3.62 27.90 5.11
N GLY A 101 2.75 28.88 4.85
CA GLY A 101 2.53 29.44 3.52
C GLY A 101 1.48 28.73 2.68
N SER A 102 1.36 29.17 1.42
CA SER A 102 0.37 28.67 0.47
C SER A 102 0.94 27.65 -0.50
N VAL A 103 0.08 26.78 -1.02
CA VAL A 103 0.43 25.80 -2.07
C VAL A 103 0.95 26.49 -3.34
N ALA A 104 0.43 27.68 -3.65
CA ALA A 104 0.90 28.47 -4.79
C ALA A 104 2.36 28.91 -4.61
N SER A 105 2.72 29.45 -3.44
CA SER A 105 4.10 29.84 -3.13
C SER A 105 5.02 28.62 -3.04
N LEU A 106 4.55 27.51 -2.46
CA LEU A 106 5.28 26.25 -2.41
C LEU A 106 5.68 25.75 -3.81
N ARG A 107 4.74 25.76 -4.77
CA ARG A 107 5.02 25.31 -6.15
C ARG A 107 6.14 26.12 -6.80
N ARG A 108 6.17 27.43 -6.57
CA ARG A 108 7.20 28.34 -7.09
C ARG A 108 8.55 28.07 -6.43
N LEU A 109 8.57 27.86 -5.12
CA LEU A 109 9.77 27.47 -4.39
C LEU A 109 10.33 26.14 -4.91
N MET A 110 9.48 25.11 -5.01
CA MET A 110 9.87 23.78 -5.48
C MET A 110 10.44 23.79 -6.89
N ALA A 111 9.93 24.62 -7.80
CA ALA A 111 10.48 24.77 -9.14
C ALA A 111 11.95 25.23 -9.13
N VAL A 112 12.37 25.96 -8.09
CA VAL A 112 13.75 26.42 -7.93
C VAL A 112 14.58 25.41 -7.15
N VAL A 113 14.13 24.97 -5.98
CA VAL A 113 14.98 24.18 -5.05
C VAL A 113 14.91 22.68 -5.31
N ALA A 114 13.84 22.19 -5.92
CA ALA A 114 13.62 20.77 -6.19
C ALA A 114 12.90 20.54 -7.54
N PRO A 115 13.47 21.00 -8.67
CA PRO A 115 12.82 20.91 -9.99
C PRO A 115 12.56 19.46 -10.45
N LYS A 116 13.35 18.51 -9.95
CA LYS A 116 13.21 17.07 -10.22
C LYS A 116 12.30 16.36 -9.22
N ALA A 117 11.68 17.10 -8.29
CA ALA A 117 10.78 16.53 -7.30
C ALA A 117 9.52 15.98 -7.98
N ARG A 118 9.25 14.71 -7.69
CA ARG A 118 8.12 13.96 -8.21
C ARG A 118 7.63 12.99 -7.16
N ARG A 119 6.39 12.51 -7.29
CA ARG A 119 5.87 11.44 -6.43
C ARG A 119 6.86 10.28 -6.49
N ARG A 120 7.33 9.83 -5.32
CA ARG A 120 8.07 8.58 -5.22
C ARG A 120 7.08 7.49 -5.60
N ALA A 121 7.37 6.76 -6.69
CA ALA A 121 6.67 5.53 -6.96
C ALA A 121 6.81 4.66 -5.70
N GLN A 122 5.71 4.12 -5.20
CA GLN A 122 5.77 3.16 -4.10
C GLN A 122 6.78 2.09 -4.51
N GLU A 123 7.83 1.89 -3.70
CA GLU A 123 8.88 0.92 -4.01
C GLU A 123 8.24 -0.45 -4.03
N ARG A 124 7.89 -0.92 -5.22
CA ARG A 124 7.59 -2.32 -5.48
C ARG A 124 8.96 -2.98 -5.51
N ALA A 125 9.22 -3.96 -4.64
CA ALA A 125 10.40 -4.80 -4.83
C ALA A 125 10.28 -5.43 -6.22
N TYR A 126 11.06 -4.93 -7.17
CA TYR A 126 10.96 -5.28 -8.58
C TYR A 126 11.62 -6.63 -8.81
N TRP A 127 10.91 -7.53 -9.48
CA TRP A 127 11.43 -8.82 -9.91
C TRP A 127 11.23 -9.07 -11.39
N GLY A 128 12.34 -9.16 -12.14
CA GLY A 128 12.39 -9.54 -13.55
C GLY A 128 12.85 -8.42 -14.51
N GLU A 129 13.82 -8.74 -15.37
CA GLU A 129 14.07 -8.05 -16.64
C GLU A 129 13.06 -8.56 -17.67
N GLY A 130 11.98 -7.79 -17.89
CA GLY A 130 10.93 -8.15 -18.82
C GLY A 130 10.03 -6.97 -19.13
N ASP A 131 9.33 -7.05 -20.26
CA ASP A 131 8.47 -5.99 -20.80
C ASP A 131 7.35 -5.61 -19.83
N LYS A 132 6.82 -4.38 -19.93
CA LYS A 132 5.98 -3.82 -18.84
C LYS A 132 4.76 -4.66 -18.47
N THR A 133 4.24 -5.45 -19.41
CA THR A 133 3.03 -6.28 -19.34
C THR A 133 3.25 -7.64 -18.66
N ASP A 134 4.46 -8.23 -18.76
CA ASP A 134 4.72 -9.62 -18.31
C ASP A 134 5.40 -9.70 -16.93
N ARG A 135 5.62 -8.53 -16.31
CA ARG A 135 6.43 -8.40 -15.09
C ARG A 135 5.80 -9.00 -13.84
N ASP A 136 4.48 -9.16 -13.79
CA ASP A 136 3.77 -9.73 -12.64
C ASP A 136 3.16 -11.12 -12.91
N VAL A 137 3.34 -11.69 -14.11
CA VAL A 137 2.83 -13.02 -14.43
C VAL A 137 3.77 -14.08 -13.85
N ARG A 138 3.33 -14.77 -12.80
CA ARG A 138 4.13 -15.74 -12.04
C ARG A 138 3.32 -16.99 -11.78
N PHE A 139 3.73 -18.11 -12.34
CA PHE A 139 3.01 -19.37 -12.20
C PHE A 139 3.53 -20.15 -11.00
N THR A 140 2.62 -20.51 -10.11
CA THR A 140 2.89 -21.35 -8.94
C THR A 140 3.38 -22.72 -9.42
N PRO A 141 4.47 -23.26 -8.89
CA PRO A 141 4.98 -24.54 -9.37
C PRO A 141 4.04 -25.70 -8.97
N PRO A 142 3.93 -26.76 -9.79
CA PRO A 142 2.97 -27.84 -9.55
C PRO A 142 3.12 -28.56 -8.21
N ASP A 143 4.34 -28.69 -7.70
CA ASP A 143 4.63 -29.28 -6.39
C ASP A 143 4.03 -28.47 -5.24
N PHE A 144 4.05 -27.14 -5.34
CA PHE A 144 3.39 -26.26 -4.38
C PHE A 144 1.86 -26.35 -4.48
N LEU A 145 1.31 -26.44 -5.70
CA LEU A 145 -0.13 -26.61 -5.91
C LEU A 145 -0.65 -27.92 -5.31
N ALA A 146 0.09 -29.02 -5.51
CA ALA A 146 -0.26 -30.31 -4.91
C ALA A 146 -0.35 -30.24 -3.37
N LYS A 147 0.56 -29.50 -2.72
CA LYS A 147 0.51 -29.27 -1.26
C LYS A 147 -0.72 -28.44 -0.85
N VAL A 148 -1.10 -27.45 -1.66
CA VAL A 148 -2.31 -26.66 -1.42
C VAL A 148 -3.54 -27.55 -1.50
N GLU A 149 -3.63 -28.40 -2.52
CA GLU A 149 -4.79 -29.29 -2.70
C GLU A 149 -4.86 -30.38 -1.63
N ASP A 150 -3.73 -30.94 -1.22
CA ASP A 150 -3.66 -31.92 -0.12
C ASP A 150 -4.12 -31.32 1.22
N ALA A 151 -3.67 -30.11 1.52
CA ALA A 151 -4.03 -29.44 2.76
C ALA A 151 -5.47 -28.93 2.76
N PHE A 152 -5.86 -28.19 1.72
CA PHE A 152 -7.07 -27.37 1.70
C PHE A 152 -8.21 -27.98 0.87
N GLY A 153 -7.95 -28.98 0.02
CA GLY A 153 -8.89 -29.60 -0.89
C GLY A 153 -8.75 -29.10 -2.34
N PRO A 154 -9.53 -29.66 -3.29
CA PRO A 154 -9.44 -29.30 -4.70
C PRO A 154 -9.79 -27.82 -4.92
N ILE A 155 -9.08 -27.17 -5.85
CA ILE A 155 -9.30 -25.75 -6.15
C ILE A 155 -10.57 -25.61 -7.01
N ASP A 156 -11.57 -24.89 -6.51
CA ASP A 156 -12.76 -24.57 -7.29
C ASP A 156 -12.54 -23.35 -8.18
N LEU A 157 -11.84 -22.33 -7.68
CA LEU A 157 -11.65 -21.05 -8.35
C LEU A 157 -10.18 -20.59 -8.35
N ASP A 158 -9.68 -20.22 -9.53
CA ASP A 158 -8.50 -19.39 -9.70
C ASP A 158 -8.93 -18.02 -10.28
N PRO A 159 -9.08 -16.98 -9.45
CA PRO A 159 -9.50 -15.67 -9.92
C PRO A 159 -8.35 -14.87 -10.54
N CYS A 160 -7.10 -15.35 -10.43
CA CYS A 160 -5.91 -14.78 -11.04
C CYS A 160 -5.44 -15.62 -12.23
N GLY A 161 -6.39 -16.26 -12.92
CA GLY A 161 -6.12 -17.25 -13.93
C GLY A 161 -5.31 -16.73 -15.11
N HIS A 162 -4.55 -17.63 -15.72
CA HIS A 162 -3.80 -17.39 -16.94
C HIS A 162 -3.74 -18.70 -17.74
N ARG A 163 -3.78 -18.66 -19.08
CA ARG A 163 -3.74 -19.89 -19.91
C ARG A 163 -2.54 -20.80 -19.64
N LEU A 164 -1.38 -20.19 -19.41
CA LEU A 164 -0.14 -20.90 -19.08
C LEU A 164 -0.01 -21.29 -17.59
N SER A 165 -0.97 -20.92 -16.74
CA SER A 165 -0.94 -21.29 -15.32
C SER A 165 -1.20 -22.79 -15.15
N PRO A 166 -0.39 -23.51 -14.36
CA PRO A 166 -0.60 -24.92 -14.07
C PRO A 166 -1.72 -25.16 -13.05
N VAL A 167 -2.38 -24.11 -12.54
CA VAL A 167 -3.50 -24.25 -11.59
C VAL A 167 -4.65 -25.01 -12.25
N THR A 168 -4.98 -26.18 -11.70
CA THR A 168 -6.13 -26.99 -12.09
C THR A 168 -7.34 -26.62 -11.24
N ALA A 169 -7.97 -25.49 -11.54
CA ALA A 169 -9.22 -25.08 -10.91
C ALA A 169 -10.45 -25.46 -11.74
N LYS A 170 -11.59 -25.73 -11.11
CA LYS A 170 -12.87 -25.96 -11.83
C LYS A 170 -13.27 -24.76 -12.68
N ARG A 171 -13.01 -23.56 -12.19
CA ARG A 171 -13.19 -22.30 -12.91
C ARG A 171 -11.94 -21.43 -12.78
N ARG A 172 -11.53 -20.82 -13.87
CA ARG A 172 -10.44 -19.84 -13.93
C ARG A 172 -10.98 -18.55 -14.53
N ILE A 173 -10.70 -17.41 -13.92
CA ILE A 173 -11.03 -16.11 -14.48
C ILE A 173 -9.83 -15.63 -15.29
N LEU A 174 -10.00 -15.54 -16.62
CA LEU A 174 -8.92 -15.23 -17.56
C LEU A 174 -9.09 -13.81 -18.10
N LEU A 175 -8.13 -12.94 -17.79
CA LEU A 175 -8.14 -11.54 -18.25
C LEU A 175 -8.11 -11.43 -19.78
N GLU A 176 -7.39 -12.33 -20.45
CA GLU A 176 -7.30 -12.40 -21.91
C GLU A 176 -8.62 -12.79 -22.60
N GLU A 177 -9.56 -13.36 -21.84
CA GLU A 177 -10.90 -13.73 -22.32
C GLU A 177 -11.96 -12.71 -21.90
N GLY A 178 -11.52 -11.56 -21.38
CA GLY A 178 -12.39 -10.46 -20.92
C GLY A 178 -12.90 -10.60 -19.48
N GLY A 179 -12.48 -11.64 -18.75
CA GLY A 179 -12.81 -11.78 -17.33
C GLY A 179 -12.00 -10.81 -16.46
N ASP A 180 -12.49 -10.49 -15.27
CA ASP A 180 -11.77 -9.67 -14.29
C ASP A 180 -12.07 -10.18 -12.89
N GLY A 181 -11.06 -10.74 -12.19
CA GLY A 181 -11.23 -11.25 -10.84
C GLY A 181 -11.62 -10.20 -9.79
N PHE A 182 -11.54 -8.90 -10.10
CA PHE A 182 -12.08 -7.83 -9.26
C PHE A 182 -13.56 -7.54 -9.49
N VAL A 183 -14.13 -7.93 -10.62
CA VAL A 183 -15.51 -7.65 -11.01
C VAL A 183 -16.35 -8.90 -10.99
N ASP A 184 -15.84 -9.98 -11.59
CA ASP A 184 -16.52 -11.25 -11.74
C ASP A 184 -16.84 -11.89 -10.39
N ASP A 185 -17.93 -12.66 -10.38
CA ASP A 185 -18.39 -13.37 -9.21
C ASP A 185 -17.42 -14.47 -8.82
N TRP A 186 -17.16 -14.59 -7.52
CA TRP A 186 -16.42 -15.72 -6.97
C TRP A 186 -17.42 -16.71 -6.37
N SER A 187 -17.18 -17.99 -6.57
CA SER A 187 -17.97 -19.05 -5.96
C SER A 187 -17.18 -20.34 -5.85
N GLY A 188 -17.55 -21.19 -4.89
CA GLY A 188 -16.90 -22.49 -4.66
C GLY A 188 -16.48 -22.70 -3.20
N ARG A 189 -15.85 -23.84 -2.91
CA ARG A 189 -15.35 -24.16 -1.57
C ARG A 189 -13.97 -23.56 -1.34
N LEU A 190 -13.09 -23.64 -2.33
CA LEU A 190 -11.73 -23.12 -2.25
C LEU A 190 -11.41 -22.22 -3.46
N ALA A 191 -11.06 -20.96 -3.18
CA ALA A 191 -10.37 -20.11 -4.14
C ALA A 191 -8.88 -20.05 -3.83
N PHE A 192 -8.04 -20.33 -4.82
CA PHE A 192 -6.59 -20.17 -4.72
C PHE A 192 -6.17 -18.90 -5.45
N VAL A 193 -5.45 -18.01 -4.75
CA VAL A 193 -5.13 -16.66 -5.23
C VAL A 193 -3.61 -16.50 -5.25
N ASN A 194 -3.01 -16.54 -6.44
CA ASN A 194 -1.63 -16.09 -6.66
C ASN A 194 -1.66 -14.83 -7.53
N PRO A 195 -1.81 -13.64 -6.92
CA PRO A 195 -2.11 -12.43 -7.66
C PRO A 195 -0.86 -11.80 -8.26
N PRO A 196 -1.03 -10.88 -9.23
CA PRO A 196 -0.03 -9.87 -9.52
C PRO A 196 0.42 -9.18 -8.22
N PHE A 197 1.67 -9.42 -7.80
CA PHE A 197 2.16 -8.96 -6.49
C PHE A 197 2.19 -7.43 -6.35
N SER A 198 2.17 -6.72 -7.47
CA SER A 198 2.10 -5.27 -7.50
C SER A 198 0.74 -4.69 -7.06
N GLU A 199 -0.30 -5.53 -7.03
CA GLU A 199 -1.65 -5.23 -6.55
C GLU A 199 -2.08 -6.11 -5.36
N MET A 200 -1.13 -6.76 -4.68
CA MET A 200 -1.39 -7.69 -3.57
C MET A 200 -2.44 -7.19 -2.57
N LEU A 201 -2.32 -5.96 -2.06
CA LEU A 201 -3.25 -5.43 -1.05
C LEU A 201 -4.69 -5.34 -1.58
N ARG A 202 -4.85 -5.04 -2.87
CA ARG A 202 -6.17 -4.98 -3.52
C ARG A 202 -6.77 -6.38 -3.64
N TRP A 203 -5.96 -7.36 -4.02
CA TRP A 203 -6.36 -8.77 -4.08
C TRP A 203 -6.70 -9.36 -2.71
N LEU A 204 -5.91 -9.09 -1.67
CA LEU A 204 -6.21 -9.53 -0.31
C LEU A 204 -7.53 -8.95 0.21
N LYS A 205 -7.82 -7.68 -0.11
CA LYS A 205 -9.13 -7.06 0.21
C LYS A 205 -10.28 -7.74 -0.52
N ARG A 206 -10.11 -8.05 -1.82
CA ARG A 206 -11.12 -8.78 -2.61
C ARG A 206 -11.33 -10.18 -2.05
N ALA A 207 -10.27 -10.91 -1.76
CA ALA A 207 -10.33 -12.25 -1.15
C ALA A 207 -11.08 -12.23 0.19
N HIS A 208 -10.75 -11.27 1.06
CA HIS A 208 -11.45 -11.06 2.34
C HIS A 208 -12.92 -10.76 2.15
N GLU A 209 -13.28 -9.83 1.25
CA GLU A 209 -14.66 -9.51 0.91
C GLU A 209 -15.43 -10.76 0.46
N GLN A 210 -14.92 -11.49 -0.53
CA GLN A 210 -15.58 -12.66 -1.11
C GLN A 210 -15.79 -13.79 -0.10
N TRP A 211 -14.81 -14.01 0.80
CA TRP A 211 -14.97 -14.93 1.91
C TRP A 211 -15.99 -14.43 2.93
N SER A 212 -15.88 -13.16 3.36
CA SER A 212 -16.73 -12.59 4.41
C SER A 212 -18.22 -12.50 4.02
N CYS A 213 -18.50 -12.33 2.73
CA CYS A 213 -19.86 -12.37 2.17
C CYS A 213 -20.39 -13.80 1.98
N GLY A 214 -19.57 -14.83 2.23
CA GLY A 214 -19.96 -16.24 2.08
C GLY A 214 -19.99 -16.73 0.62
N ASN A 215 -19.46 -15.94 -0.32
CA ASN A 215 -19.42 -16.33 -1.74
C ASN A 215 -18.50 -17.53 -1.96
N VAL A 216 -17.38 -17.58 -1.24
CA VAL A 216 -16.42 -18.70 -1.24
C VAL A 216 -16.23 -19.20 0.18
N GLY A 217 -16.21 -20.53 0.37
CA GLY A 217 -16.05 -21.13 1.70
C GLY A 217 -14.69 -20.83 2.36
N SER A 218 -13.61 -20.90 1.59
CA SER A 218 -12.26 -20.59 2.03
C SER A 218 -11.41 -20.00 0.91
N VAL A 219 -10.45 -19.15 1.27
CA VAL A 219 -9.54 -18.52 0.31
C VAL A 219 -8.11 -18.68 0.78
N VAL A 220 -7.23 -19.10 -0.11
CA VAL A 220 -5.80 -19.25 0.14
C VAL A 220 -5.03 -18.34 -0.81
N CYS A 221 -4.37 -17.32 -0.26
CA CYS A 221 -3.56 -16.39 -1.04
C CYS A 221 -2.07 -16.66 -0.85
N LEU A 222 -1.31 -16.76 -1.94
CA LEU A 222 0.15 -16.82 -1.91
C LEU A 222 0.73 -15.46 -2.29
N VAL A 223 1.36 -14.77 -1.32
CA VAL A 223 1.75 -13.37 -1.50
C VAL A 223 3.10 -13.05 -0.82
N PRO A 224 3.86 -12.04 -1.27
CA PRO A 224 4.99 -11.52 -0.51
C PRO A 224 4.62 -11.12 0.93
N ALA A 225 5.50 -11.36 1.89
CA ALA A 225 5.30 -10.98 3.29
C ALA A 225 5.48 -9.46 3.50
N ARG A 226 4.49 -8.67 3.07
CA ARG A 226 4.42 -7.21 3.26
C ARG A 226 3.24 -6.86 4.17
N THR A 227 3.56 -6.46 5.40
CA THR A 227 2.56 -6.28 6.46
C THR A 227 2.34 -4.81 6.84
N ASP A 228 3.02 -3.86 6.21
CA ASP A 228 3.08 -2.44 6.59
C ASP A 228 1.75 -1.68 6.43
N ALA A 229 0.84 -2.21 5.62
CA ALA A 229 -0.44 -1.58 5.37
C ALA A 229 -1.32 -1.60 6.63
N ARG A 230 -1.88 -0.44 7.01
CA ARG A 230 -2.82 -0.32 8.14
C ARG A 230 -3.96 -1.36 8.09
N TRP A 231 -4.53 -1.59 6.91
CA TRP A 231 -5.60 -2.59 6.73
C TRP A 231 -5.14 -4.02 7.04
N PHE A 232 -3.87 -4.34 6.78
CA PHE A 232 -3.30 -5.63 7.17
C PHE A 232 -3.38 -5.83 8.69
N HIS A 233 -2.97 -4.82 9.45
CA HIS A 233 -2.96 -4.86 10.92
C HIS A 233 -4.37 -4.78 11.56
N GLU A 234 -5.28 -4.01 10.97
CA GLU A 234 -6.60 -3.78 11.57
C GLU A 234 -7.63 -4.86 11.22
N VAL A 235 -7.45 -5.55 10.08
CA VAL A 235 -8.45 -6.50 9.56
C VAL A 235 -7.79 -7.85 9.28
N LEU A 236 -6.81 -7.89 8.39
CA LEU A 236 -6.32 -9.17 7.89
C LEU A 236 -5.62 -10.02 8.96
N SER A 237 -4.84 -9.42 9.86
CA SER A 237 -4.17 -10.15 10.95
C SER A 237 -5.12 -10.66 12.02
N VAL A 238 -6.38 -10.20 12.02
CA VAL A 238 -7.42 -10.67 12.94
C VAL A 238 -8.22 -11.81 12.30
N ASP A 239 -8.58 -11.65 11.02
CA ASP A 239 -9.51 -12.54 10.34
C ASP A 239 -8.83 -13.70 9.59
N ALA A 240 -7.56 -13.56 9.23
CA ALA A 240 -6.82 -14.57 8.49
C ALA A 240 -5.84 -15.35 9.36
N ASP A 241 -5.72 -16.64 9.07
CA ASP A 241 -4.58 -17.44 9.50
C ASP A 241 -3.41 -17.18 8.53
N ILE A 242 -2.26 -16.73 9.04
CA ILE A 242 -1.10 -16.36 8.23
C ILE A 242 0.02 -17.36 8.46
N PHE A 243 0.54 -17.97 7.40
CA PHE A 243 1.69 -18.87 7.45
C PHE A 243 2.89 -18.22 6.78
N PHE A 244 4.01 -18.09 7.50
CA PHE A 244 5.26 -17.63 6.92
C PHE A 244 6.04 -18.82 6.36
N LEU A 245 6.27 -18.81 5.06
CA LEU A 245 6.99 -19.87 4.36
C LEU A 245 8.49 -19.80 4.68
N GLN A 246 9.07 -20.95 5.03
CA GLN A 246 10.51 -21.12 5.06
C GLN A 246 11.02 -21.46 3.65
N GLY A 247 12.05 -20.74 3.21
CA GLY A 247 12.61 -20.89 1.86
C GLY A 247 11.92 -20.03 0.79
N ARG A 248 12.28 -20.25 -0.47
CA ARG A 248 11.86 -19.43 -1.62
C ARG A 248 11.22 -20.30 -2.69
N VAL A 249 9.91 -20.11 -2.87
CA VAL A 249 9.16 -20.75 -3.97
C VAL A 249 9.75 -20.30 -5.31
N ARG A 250 9.89 -21.25 -6.23
CA ARG A 250 10.38 -21.02 -7.59
C ARG A 250 9.19 -20.87 -8.54
N PHE A 251 8.86 -19.64 -8.90
CA PHE A 251 7.79 -19.39 -9.86
C PHE A 251 8.32 -19.51 -11.29
N ALA A 252 7.50 -20.01 -12.20
CA ALA A 252 7.76 -19.93 -13.63
C ALA A 252 7.20 -18.60 -14.19
N ASP A 253 7.89 -18.03 -15.18
CA ASP A 253 7.38 -16.93 -15.98
C ASP A 253 6.71 -17.44 -17.28
N ILE A 254 6.21 -16.51 -18.10
CA ILE A 254 5.60 -16.82 -19.41
C ILE A 254 6.56 -17.50 -20.40
N ARG A 255 7.88 -17.45 -20.17
CA ARG A 255 8.91 -18.11 -20.98
C ARG A 255 9.29 -19.48 -20.42
N GLY A 256 8.62 -19.92 -19.35
CA GLY A 256 8.93 -21.17 -18.65
C GLY A 256 10.21 -21.10 -17.80
N LYS A 257 10.83 -19.92 -17.64
CA LYS A 257 12.03 -19.79 -16.82
C LYS A 257 11.63 -19.76 -15.35
N SER A 258 12.15 -20.71 -14.59
CA SER A 258 11.92 -20.81 -13.15
C SER A 258 12.91 -19.94 -12.37
N GLN A 259 12.42 -19.12 -11.43
CA GLN A 259 13.27 -18.27 -10.61
C GLN A 259 12.75 -18.17 -9.17
N HIS A 260 13.66 -18.08 -8.20
CA HIS A 260 13.33 -17.91 -6.78
C HIS A 260 12.82 -16.50 -6.48
N THR A 261 11.85 -16.33 -5.60
CA THR A 261 11.52 -14.97 -5.12
C THR A 261 12.68 -14.33 -4.32
N PRO A 262 12.89 -13.01 -4.37
CA PRO A 262 13.93 -12.35 -3.54
C PRO A 262 13.43 -12.03 -2.12
N PHE A 263 12.14 -12.21 -1.91
CA PHE A 263 11.38 -11.75 -0.76
C PHE A 263 10.75 -12.98 -0.13
N ALA A 264 10.54 -12.89 1.18
CA ALA A 264 9.76 -13.86 1.91
C ALA A 264 8.33 -13.89 1.36
N LEU A 265 7.74 -15.08 1.37
CA LEU A 265 6.35 -15.30 1.02
C LEU A 265 5.59 -15.68 2.28
N MET A 266 4.31 -15.36 2.26
CA MET A 266 3.35 -15.85 3.23
C MET A 266 2.16 -16.44 2.50
N LEU A 267 1.54 -17.43 3.14
CA LEU A 267 0.24 -17.93 2.78
C LEU A 267 -0.79 -17.29 3.71
N VAL A 268 -1.78 -16.62 3.15
CA VAL A 268 -2.90 -16.03 3.88
C VAL A 268 -4.11 -16.89 3.66
N ALA A 269 -4.63 -17.50 4.72
CA ALA A 269 -5.75 -18.41 4.69
C ALA A 269 -6.96 -17.81 5.41
N LEU A 270 -8.08 -17.70 4.70
CA LEU A 270 -9.38 -17.24 5.21
C LEU A 270 -10.36 -18.41 5.22
N GLY A 271 -11.09 -18.59 6.32
CA GLY A 271 -12.13 -19.63 6.43
C GLY A 271 -11.61 -21.06 6.51
N THR A 272 -10.31 -21.28 6.76
CA THR A 272 -9.75 -22.63 6.84
C THR A 272 -9.92 -23.25 8.23
N SER A 273 -10.28 -24.52 8.27
CA SER A 273 -10.40 -25.29 9.51
C SER A 273 -9.04 -25.58 10.16
N PRO A 274 -9.00 -25.83 11.48
CA PRO A 274 -7.78 -26.29 12.16
C PRO A 274 -7.15 -27.54 11.52
N GLY A 275 -7.96 -28.48 11.04
CA GLY A 275 -7.48 -29.68 10.36
C GLY A 275 -6.79 -29.39 9.02
N GLN A 276 -7.31 -28.44 8.23
CA GLN A 276 -6.63 -27.99 7.01
C GLN A 276 -5.28 -27.34 7.31
N ARG A 277 -5.21 -26.50 8.34
CA ARG A 277 -3.96 -25.84 8.75
C ARG A 277 -2.92 -26.84 9.30
N ALA A 278 -3.37 -27.86 10.03
CA ALA A 278 -2.50 -28.93 10.50
C ALA A 278 -1.92 -29.75 9.33
N ARG A 279 -2.73 -30.07 8.31
CA ARG A 279 -2.24 -30.73 7.09
C ARG A 279 -1.23 -29.87 6.35
N TRP A 280 -1.49 -28.57 6.20
CA TRP A 280 -0.53 -27.64 5.60
C TRP A 280 0.82 -27.65 6.34
N SER A 281 0.81 -27.58 7.68
CA SER A 281 2.04 -27.65 8.48
C SER A 281 2.81 -28.96 8.31
N ALA A 282 2.16 -30.05 7.89
CA ALA A 282 2.82 -31.33 7.64
C ALA A 282 3.55 -31.38 6.29
N VAL A 283 3.15 -30.56 5.31
CA VAL A 283 3.67 -30.59 3.93
C VAL A 283 4.48 -29.36 3.53
N ALA A 284 4.34 -28.26 4.27
CA ALA A 284 5.01 -26.99 4.02
C ALA A 284 5.96 -26.62 5.16
N GLU A 285 7.19 -26.23 4.80
CA GLU A 285 8.16 -25.70 5.75
C GLU A 285 7.81 -24.24 6.10
N GLY A 286 7.81 -23.93 7.40
CA GLY A 286 7.45 -22.61 7.90
C GLY A 286 6.65 -22.71 9.19
N PHE A 287 5.94 -21.64 9.52
CA PHE A 287 5.10 -21.61 10.73
C PHE A 287 3.85 -20.74 10.54
N TRP A 288 2.77 -21.14 11.21
CA TRP A 288 1.59 -20.28 11.37
C TRP A 288 1.92 -19.20 12.40
N LEU A 289 1.66 -17.95 12.03
CA LEU A 289 1.60 -16.85 12.98
C LEU A 289 0.50 -17.18 13.98
N ASN A 290 0.87 -17.38 15.24
CA ASN A 290 -0.08 -17.61 16.31
C ASN A 290 -0.68 -16.25 16.70
N PRO A 291 -1.93 -15.93 16.35
CA PRO A 291 -2.54 -14.73 16.86
C PRO A 291 -2.81 -15.02 18.34
N SER A 292 -2.19 -14.26 19.25
CA SER A 292 -2.70 -14.15 20.61
C SER A 292 -4.16 -13.73 20.47
N ARG A 293 -5.11 -14.66 20.62
CA ARG A 293 -6.55 -14.43 20.41
C ARG A 293 -7.18 -13.60 21.54
N GLU A 294 -6.38 -12.83 22.26
CA GLU A 294 -6.92 -11.66 22.94
C GLU A 294 -6.98 -10.55 21.90
N LYS A 295 -8.14 -9.89 21.79
CA LYS A 295 -8.17 -8.55 21.20
C LYS A 295 -7.19 -7.72 22.02
N ALA A 296 -5.93 -7.66 21.60
CA ALA A 296 -5.05 -6.62 22.04
C ALA A 296 -5.71 -5.35 21.54
N SER A 297 -6.54 -4.75 22.40
CA SER A 297 -6.69 -3.31 22.41
C SER A 297 -5.28 -2.80 22.26
N LEU A 298 -5.00 -2.19 21.11
CA LEU A 298 -3.82 -1.35 20.99
C LEU A 298 -3.78 -0.54 22.29
N PRO A 299 -2.69 -0.58 23.07
CA PRO A 299 -2.64 0.19 24.30
C PRO A 299 -3.10 1.59 23.94
N ASP A 300 -4.13 2.07 24.63
CA ASP A 300 -4.63 3.42 24.42
C ASP A 300 -3.40 4.31 24.36
N ARG A 301 -3.16 4.91 23.20
CA ARG A 301 -2.17 5.98 23.14
C ARG A 301 -2.60 6.91 24.26
N PRO A 302 -1.73 7.26 25.20
CA PRO A 302 -2.12 8.13 26.29
C PRO A 302 -2.85 9.30 25.66
N VAL A 303 -4.14 9.41 25.97
CA VAL A 303 -4.91 10.61 25.69
C VAL A 303 -4.12 11.64 26.44
N VAL A 304 -3.42 12.51 25.70
CA VAL A 304 -2.73 13.63 26.31
C VAL A 304 -3.85 14.39 27.01
N ASP A 305 -3.84 14.31 28.33
CA ASP A 305 -4.85 14.90 29.19
C ASP A 305 -5.01 16.36 28.75
N GLY A 306 -6.23 16.74 28.35
CA GLY A 306 -6.49 18.10 27.82
C GLY A 306 -6.08 19.19 28.81
N ASP A 307 -5.99 18.83 30.09
CA ASP A 307 -5.56 19.68 31.19
C ASP A 307 -4.05 19.96 31.22
N ALA A 308 -3.21 19.11 30.60
CA ALA A 308 -1.77 19.37 30.49
C ALA A 308 -1.46 20.45 29.43
N ILE A 309 -2.31 20.58 28.40
CA ILE A 309 -2.19 21.63 27.38
C ILE A 309 -2.70 22.96 27.95
N ALA A 310 -3.77 22.96 28.75
CA ALA A 310 -4.31 24.17 29.37
C ALA A 310 -3.37 24.80 30.42
N ARG A 311 -2.53 24.01 31.10
CA ARG A 311 -1.58 24.54 32.11
C ARG A 311 -0.30 25.15 31.53
N ILE A 312 0.00 24.91 30.26
CA ILE A 312 1.16 25.53 29.59
C ILE A 312 0.82 26.93 29.06
N ASP A 313 -0.43 27.16 28.65
CA ASP A 313 -0.87 28.46 28.13
C ASP A 313 -1.16 29.50 29.24
N ALA A 314 -1.33 29.09 30.50
CA ALA A 314 -1.56 30.00 31.63
C ALA A 314 -0.27 30.53 32.30
N ALA A 315 0.91 30.17 31.81
CA ALA A 315 2.20 30.63 32.34
C ALA A 315 2.92 31.62 31.41
N LEU A 316 2.21 32.19 30.42
CA LEU A 316 2.75 33.16 29.46
C LEU A 316 1.90 34.43 29.31
N ASP A 317 1.06 34.76 30.30
CA ASP A 317 0.51 36.11 30.51
C ASP A 317 0.95 36.64 31.89
#